data_AF-A0A7S1Q1H7-F1
#
_entry.id   AF-A0A7S1Q1H7-F1
#
_cell.length_a   1.000
_cell.length_b   1.000
_cell.length_c   1.000
_cell.angle_alpha   90.00
_cell.angle_beta   90.00
_cell.angle_gamma   90.00
#
_symmetry.space_group_name_H-M   'P 1'
#
loop_
_entity.id
_entity.type
_entity.pdbx_description
1 polymer ?
#
loop_
_entity_poly.entity_id
_entity_poly.type
_entity_poly.pdbx_seq_one_letter_code
_entity_poly.pdbx_strand_id
1 'polypeptide(L)'
;SPLPCAALAEAAGRLQQGADALRALLQAEAWTEAVQAAEQLLADHDPEWPRFRGTTFGLEGTAALCIGRHALNASEPATLLPLCGAVTGAPEAMRARLDADLLVRCQVALAEASERLDDLQQALDAAEAAESMLGSVAQDDLVALVRLLSERLRRASQERERESEESAGEGGESARRAKRPEPADLYAVLGVPRNASA
;
A
#
# COMPACT_ATOMS: atom_id res chain seq x y z
N SER A 1 -25.15 31.14 11.70
CA SER A 1 -25.48 31.16 13.15
C SER A 1 -24.92 29.91 13.80
N PRO A 2 -24.25 30.00 14.97
CA PRO A 2 -23.83 28.79 15.67
C PRO A 2 -25.05 27.95 16.02
N LEU A 3 -24.95 26.63 15.86
CA LEU A 3 -26.01 25.69 16.24
C LEU A 3 -26.29 25.82 17.75
N PRO A 4 -27.56 25.73 18.19
CA PRO A 4 -27.87 25.69 19.61
C PRO A 4 -27.16 24.51 20.29
N CYS A 5 -26.71 24.68 21.53
CA CYS A 5 -25.98 23.62 22.26
C CYS A 5 -26.72 22.28 22.31
N ALA A 6 -28.06 22.31 22.37
CA ALA A 6 -28.89 21.10 22.32
C ALA A 6 -28.77 20.36 20.98
N ALA A 7 -28.76 21.10 19.86
CA ALA A 7 -28.60 20.52 18.53
C ALA A 7 -27.21 19.93 18.32
N LEU A 8 -26.17 20.56 18.89
CA LEU A 8 -24.81 20.02 18.89
C LEU A 8 -24.70 18.73 19.72
N ALA A 9 -25.32 18.69 20.90
CA ALA A 9 -25.33 17.50 21.74
C ALA A 9 -26.07 16.33 21.07
N GLU A 10 -27.19 16.61 20.41
CA GLU A 10 -27.94 15.60 19.67
C GLU A 10 -27.15 15.06 18.48
N ALA A 11 -26.51 15.95 17.70
CA ALA A 11 -25.68 15.55 16.57
C ALA A 11 -24.45 14.73 17.01
N ALA A 12 -23.81 15.10 18.12
CA ALA A 12 -22.73 14.31 18.72
C ALA A 12 -23.22 12.92 19.20
N GLY A 13 -24.44 12.84 19.75
CA GLY A 13 -25.06 11.56 20.13
C GLY A 13 -25.30 10.64 18.93
N ARG A 14 -25.85 11.19 17.82
CA ARG A 14 -26.05 10.43 16.58
C ARG A 14 -24.72 9.96 15.97
N LEU A 15 -23.72 10.83 15.96
CA LEU A 15 -22.38 10.50 15.48
C LEU A 15 -21.77 9.33 16.26
N GLN A 16 -21.85 9.39 17.59
CA GLN A 16 -21.32 8.33 18.44
C GLN A 16 -22.04 7.00 18.18
N GLN A 17 -23.37 7.02 18.07
CA GLN A 17 -24.15 5.82 17.73
C GLN A 17 -23.76 5.23 16.37
N GLY A 18 -23.60 6.08 15.35
CA GLY A 18 -23.15 5.65 14.02
C GLY A 18 -21.75 5.04 14.04
N ALA A 19 -20.83 5.66 14.78
CA ALA A 19 -19.46 5.15 14.95
C ALA A 19 -19.43 3.81 15.70
N ASP A 20 -20.21 3.68 16.78
CA ASP A 20 -20.29 2.43 17.56
C ASP A 20 -20.88 1.29 16.71
N ALA A 21 -21.93 1.57 15.92
CA ALA A 21 -22.50 0.61 14.99
C ALA A 21 -21.47 0.19 13.92
N LEU A 22 -20.72 1.15 13.36
CA LEU A 22 -19.68 0.88 12.39
C LEU A 22 -18.57 -0.02 12.97
N ARG A 23 -18.09 0.27 14.18
CA ARG A 23 -17.08 -0.56 14.86
C ARG A 23 -17.57 -1.99 15.06
N ALA A 24 -18.83 -2.19 15.45
CA ALA A 24 -19.41 -3.52 15.60
C ALA A 24 -19.44 -4.29 14.26
N LEU A 25 -19.80 -3.61 13.16
CA LEU A 25 -19.80 -4.22 11.82
C LEU A 25 -18.39 -4.61 11.35
N LEU A 26 -17.39 -3.76 11.62
CA LEU A 26 -15.99 -4.06 11.31
C LEU A 26 -15.47 -5.25 12.11
N GLN A 27 -15.77 -5.32 13.41
CA GLN A 27 -15.41 -6.45 14.26
C GLN A 27 -16.07 -7.77 13.84
N ALA A 28 -17.30 -7.69 13.32
CA ALA A 28 -18.03 -8.82 12.78
C ALA A 28 -17.64 -9.16 11.33
N GLU A 29 -16.74 -8.40 10.71
CA GLU A 29 -16.34 -8.52 9.30
C GLU A 29 -17.54 -8.47 8.33
N ALA A 30 -18.60 -7.74 8.70
CA ALA A 30 -19.79 -7.50 7.88
C ALA A 30 -19.50 -6.40 6.84
N TRP A 31 -18.63 -6.70 5.87
CA TRP A 31 -17.99 -5.69 5.01
C TRP A 31 -18.96 -4.85 4.18
N THR A 32 -20.02 -5.46 3.63
CA THR A 32 -21.01 -4.75 2.82
C THR A 32 -21.75 -3.73 3.67
N GLU A 33 -22.23 -4.15 4.83
CA GLU A 33 -22.94 -3.32 5.80
C GLU A 33 -22.01 -2.25 6.39
N ALA A 34 -20.74 -2.58 6.68
CA ALA A 34 -19.75 -1.62 7.16
C ALA A 34 -19.47 -0.52 6.13
N VAL A 35 -19.36 -0.87 4.83
CA VAL A 35 -19.22 0.11 3.75
C VAL A 35 -20.45 1.01 3.69
N GLN A 36 -21.66 0.45 3.68
CA GLN A 36 -22.90 1.23 3.66
C GLN A 36 -23.02 2.17 4.87
N ALA A 37 -22.72 1.67 6.07
CA ALA A 37 -22.75 2.47 7.29
C ALA A 37 -21.72 3.60 7.27
N ALA A 38 -20.52 3.36 6.73
CA ALA A 38 -19.48 4.38 6.58
C ALA A 38 -19.84 5.43 5.52
N GLU A 39 -20.43 5.03 4.39
CA GLU A 39 -20.95 5.96 3.38
C GLU A 39 -22.03 6.85 3.98
N GLN A 40 -22.96 6.27 4.74
CA GLN A 40 -24.02 7.00 5.43
C GLN A 40 -23.47 7.98 6.47
N LEU A 41 -22.54 7.53 7.33
CA LEU A 41 -21.89 8.37 8.34
C LEU A 41 -21.22 9.60 7.72
N LEU A 42 -20.50 9.40 6.62
CA LEU A 42 -19.84 10.51 5.91
C LEU A 42 -20.87 11.40 5.20
N ALA A 43 -21.90 10.84 4.57
CA ALA A 43 -22.93 11.60 3.88
C ALA A 43 -23.74 12.49 4.83
N ASP A 44 -24.03 12.01 6.05
CA ASP A 44 -24.82 12.75 7.03
C ASP A 44 -24.03 13.91 7.66
N HIS A 45 -22.72 13.75 7.86
CA HIS A 45 -21.94 14.68 8.68
C HIS A 45 -20.93 15.54 7.91
N ASP A 46 -20.43 15.10 6.76
CA ASP A 46 -19.46 15.87 5.96
C ASP A 46 -20.03 17.21 5.43
N PRO A 47 -21.32 17.29 5.01
CA PRO A 47 -21.93 18.57 4.62
C PRO A 47 -22.20 19.49 5.81
N GLU A 48 -22.47 18.92 6.99
CA GLU A 48 -22.83 19.68 8.19
C GLU A 48 -21.58 20.29 8.85
N TRP A 49 -20.46 19.57 8.86
CA TRP A 49 -19.27 19.94 9.62
C TRP A 49 -18.04 20.12 8.72
N PRO A 50 -17.52 21.35 8.61
CA PRO A 50 -16.30 21.61 7.86
C PRO A 50 -15.15 20.75 8.37
N ARG A 51 -14.48 20.05 7.44
CA ARG A 51 -13.33 19.17 7.72
C ARG A 51 -13.68 17.93 8.56
N PHE A 52 -14.93 17.48 8.56
CA PHE A 52 -15.34 16.28 9.28
C PHE A 52 -14.46 15.07 8.97
N ARG A 53 -14.10 14.84 7.70
CA ARG A 53 -13.19 13.77 7.26
C ARG A 53 -11.82 13.77 7.94
N GLY A 54 -11.36 14.91 8.45
CA GLY A 54 -10.10 15.03 9.20
C GLY A 54 -10.24 14.80 10.70
N THR A 55 -11.45 14.53 11.19
CA THR A 55 -11.71 14.20 12.60
C THR A 55 -11.56 12.69 12.83
N THR A 56 -11.43 12.25 14.08
CA THR A 56 -11.37 10.82 14.41
C THR A 56 -12.55 10.03 13.82
N PHE A 57 -13.78 10.52 13.95
CA PHE A 57 -14.97 9.85 13.40
C PHE A 57 -14.99 9.82 11.87
N GLY A 58 -14.59 10.91 11.21
CA GLY A 58 -14.46 10.94 9.75
C GLY A 58 -13.38 10.00 9.24
N LEU A 59 -12.27 9.87 9.98
CA LEU A 59 -11.20 8.92 9.68
C LEU A 59 -11.63 7.47 9.92
N GLU A 60 -12.42 7.17 10.97
CA GLU A 60 -13.01 5.83 11.16
C GLU A 60 -13.90 5.43 9.99
N GLY A 61 -14.79 6.34 9.55
CA GLY A 61 -15.60 6.11 8.35
C GLY A 61 -14.75 5.88 7.11
N THR A 62 -13.72 6.71 6.91
CA THR A 62 -12.81 6.58 5.75
C THR A 62 -12.01 5.27 5.79
N ALA A 63 -11.58 4.84 6.97
CA ALA A 63 -10.90 3.57 7.17
C ALA A 63 -11.81 2.38 6.89
N ALA A 64 -13.05 2.42 7.34
CA ALA A 64 -14.04 1.39 7.03
C ALA A 64 -14.29 1.26 5.52
N LEU A 65 -14.33 2.38 4.79
CA LEU A 65 -14.42 2.35 3.32
C LEU A 65 -13.18 1.74 2.68
N CYS A 66 -11.98 2.13 3.12
CA CYS A 66 -10.72 1.53 2.65
C CYS A 66 -10.72 0.02 2.88
N ILE A 67 -10.94 -0.44 4.12
CA ILE A 67 -10.87 -1.86 4.49
C ILE A 67 -11.99 -2.66 3.82
N GLY A 68 -13.23 -2.18 3.89
CA GLY A 68 -14.38 -2.91 3.38
C GLY A 68 -14.36 -3.04 1.85
N ARG A 69 -14.02 -1.98 1.12
CA ARG A 69 -13.90 -2.03 -0.35
C ARG A 69 -12.73 -2.90 -0.80
N HIS A 70 -11.64 -2.89 -0.02
CA HIS A 70 -10.51 -3.79 -0.23
C HIS A 70 -10.92 -5.26 -0.03
N ALA A 71 -11.55 -5.57 1.11
CA ALA A 71 -11.98 -6.94 1.46
C ALA A 71 -12.99 -7.51 0.46
N LEU A 72 -13.90 -6.67 -0.06
CA LEU A 72 -14.87 -7.06 -1.08
C LEU A 72 -14.26 -7.16 -2.48
N ASN A 73 -13.00 -6.77 -2.67
CA ASN A 73 -12.35 -6.56 -3.97
C ASN A 73 -13.23 -5.76 -4.94
N ALA A 74 -14.02 -4.82 -4.39
CA ALA A 74 -15.10 -4.13 -5.09
C ALA A 74 -14.65 -2.80 -5.71
N SER A 75 -13.35 -2.53 -5.71
CA SER A 75 -12.82 -1.22 -6.11
C SER A 75 -11.49 -1.36 -6.82
N GLU A 76 -11.31 -0.53 -7.84
CA GLU A 76 -10.01 -0.36 -8.49
C GLU A 76 -9.02 0.27 -7.49
N PRO A 77 -7.74 -0.13 -7.50
CA PRO A 77 -6.73 0.41 -6.58
C PRO A 77 -6.70 1.93 -6.55
N ALA A 78 -6.86 2.58 -7.71
CA ALA A 78 -6.87 4.04 -7.84
C ALA A 78 -7.97 4.74 -7.01
N THR A 79 -9.08 4.04 -6.73
CA THR A 79 -10.18 4.56 -5.89
C THR A 79 -9.98 4.24 -4.41
N LEU A 80 -9.18 3.22 -4.10
CA LEU A 80 -8.87 2.77 -2.74
C LEU A 80 -7.75 3.60 -2.10
N LEU A 81 -6.67 3.86 -2.86
CA LEU A 81 -5.48 4.55 -2.36
C LEU A 81 -5.78 5.90 -1.72
N PRO A 82 -6.66 6.77 -2.25
CA PRO A 82 -6.99 8.04 -1.59
C PRO A 82 -7.63 7.85 -0.21
N LEU A 83 -8.45 6.79 -0.04
CA LEU A 83 -9.10 6.49 1.23
C LEU A 83 -8.07 5.98 2.25
N CYS A 84 -7.28 4.97 1.87
CA CYS A 84 -6.27 4.40 2.76
C CYS A 84 -5.16 5.41 3.08
N GLY A 85 -4.74 6.21 2.09
CA GLY A 85 -3.78 7.29 2.24
C GLY A 85 -4.27 8.42 3.16
N ALA A 86 -5.56 8.76 3.12
CA ALA A 86 -6.12 9.77 4.03
C ALA A 86 -6.05 9.32 5.50
N VAL A 87 -6.26 8.03 5.77
CA VAL A 87 -6.18 7.47 7.14
C VAL A 87 -4.74 7.37 7.61
N THR A 88 -3.88 6.76 6.80
CA THR A 88 -2.48 6.51 7.16
C THR A 88 -1.64 7.79 7.21
N GLY A 89 -1.96 8.77 6.36
CA GLY A 89 -1.36 10.11 6.34
C GLY A 89 -1.98 11.13 7.30
N ALA A 90 -3.00 10.73 8.09
CA ALA A 90 -3.61 11.64 9.04
C ALA A 90 -2.63 12.07 10.16
N PRO A 91 -2.83 13.25 10.78
CA PRO A 91 -2.01 13.69 11.90
C PRO A 91 -1.94 12.64 13.01
N GLU A 92 -0.76 12.44 13.60
CA GLU A 92 -0.52 11.42 14.61
C GLU A 92 -1.51 11.49 15.79
N ALA A 93 -1.84 12.71 16.25
CA ALA A 93 -2.81 12.92 17.33
C ALA A 93 -4.23 12.39 17.00
N MET A 94 -4.59 12.29 15.72
CA MET A 94 -5.85 11.69 15.29
C MET A 94 -5.71 10.18 15.10
N ARG A 95 -4.60 9.72 14.50
CA ARG A 95 -4.33 8.28 14.33
C ARG A 95 -4.23 7.55 15.66
N ALA A 96 -3.59 8.15 16.67
CA ALA A 96 -3.46 7.58 18.01
C ALA A 96 -4.81 7.37 18.74
N ARG A 97 -5.91 7.94 18.21
CA ARG A 97 -7.27 7.73 18.73
C ARG A 97 -8.03 6.63 18.00
N LEU A 98 -7.50 6.16 16.87
CA LEU A 98 -8.07 5.05 16.11
C LEU A 98 -7.59 3.74 16.72
N ASP A 99 -8.38 2.69 16.49
CA ASP A 99 -8.00 1.33 16.87
C ASP A 99 -6.75 0.88 16.08
N ALA A 100 -5.80 0.23 16.76
CA ALA A 100 -4.56 -0.23 16.14
C ALA A 100 -4.82 -1.31 15.07
N ASP A 101 -5.80 -2.19 15.27
CA ASP A 101 -6.21 -3.19 14.28
C ASP A 101 -6.69 -2.52 12.99
N LEU A 102 -7.50 -1.46 13.14
CA LEU A 102 -8.02 -0.67 12.02
C LEU A 102 -6.90 0.02 11.24
N LEU A 103 -5.90 0.57 11.94
CA LEU A 103 -4.72 1.15 11.28
C LEU A 103 -3.88 0.11 10.54
N VAL A 104 -3.66 -1.07 11.14
CA VAL A 104 -2.92 -2.18 10.49
C VAL A 104 -3.66 -2.65 9.25
N ARG A 105 -4.97 -2.90 9.34
CA ARG A 105 -5.80 -3.32 8.18
C ARG A 105 -5.80 -2.26 7.06
N CYS A 106 -5.82 -0.97 7.41
CA CYS A 106 -5.66 0.10 6.41
C CYS A 106 -4.29 0.10 5.72
N GLN A 107 -3.21 -0.15 6.45
CA GLN A 107 -1.87 -0.24 5.85
C GLN A 107 -1.73 -1.46 4.94
N VAL A 108 -2.29 -2.61 5.33
CA VAL A 108 -2.35 -3.80 4.48
C VAL A 108 -3.09 -3.49 3.17
N ALA A 109 -4.28 -2.88 3.27
CA ALA A 109 -5.07 -2.50 2.10
C ALA A 109 -4.34 -1.48 1.21
N LEU A 110 -3.60 -0.54 1.80
CA LEU A 110 -2.74 0.40 1.08
C LEU A 110 -1.62 -0.34 0.34
N ALA A 111 -0.91 -1.24 1.02
CA ALA A 111 0.20 -1.99 0.45
C ALA A 111 -0.23 -2.83 -0.75
N GLU A 112 -1.31 -3.60 -0.62
CA GLU A 112 -1.82 -4.45 -1.69
C GLU A 112 -2.38 -3.63 -2.87
N ALA A 113 -3.00 -2.48 -2.60
CA ALA A 113 -3.44 -1.58 -3.66
C ALA A 113 -2.28 -0.93 -4.42
N SER A 114 -1.22 -0.50 -3.72
CA SER A 114 -0.01 0.05 -4.34
C SER A 114 0.74 -1.00 -5.16
N GLU A 115 0.86 -2.24 -4.67
CA GLU A 115 1.45 -3.35 -5.42
C GLU A 115 0.69 -3.62 -6.72
N ARG A 116 -0.65 -3.57 -6.70
CA ARG A 116 -1.49 -3.71 -7.91
C ARG A 116 -1.30 -2.58 -8.92
N LEU A 117 -0.79 -1.42 -8.51
CA LEU A 117 -0.44 -0.31 -9.39
C LEU A 117 1.05 -0.29 -9.74
N ASP A 118 1.79 -1.35 -9.40
CA ASP A 118 3.22 -1.47 -9.65
C ASP A 118 4.09 -0.42 -8.91
N ASP A 119 3.54 0.17 -7.84
CA ASP A 119 4.29 1.05 -6.92
C ASP A 119 4.84 0.24 -5.75
N LEU A 120 5.92 -0.50 -6.03
CA LEU A 120 6.53 -1.40 -5.05
C LEU A 120 7.12 -0.66 -3.83
N GLN A 121 7.61 0.57 -4.01
CA GLN A 121 8.17 1.34 -2.90
C GLN A 121 7.06 1.71 -1.91
N GLN A 122 5.96 2.27 -2.40
CA GLN A 122 4.83 2.61 -1.54
C GLN A 122 4.22 1.36 -0.89
N ALA A 123 4.16 0.24 -1.62
CA ALA A 123 3.69 -1.03 -1.08
C ALA A 123 4.54 -1.51 0.09
N LEU A 124 5.87 -1.45 -0.05
CA LEU A 124 6.82 -1.80 1.00
C LEU A 124 6.70 -0.89 2.23
N ASP A 125 6.70 0.42 2.03
CA ASP A 125 6.60 1.39 3.12
C ASP A 125 5.33 1.16 3.95
N ALA A 126 4.21 0.85 3.28
CA ALA A 126 2.95 0.53 3.94
C ALA A 126 3.00 -0.80 4.70
N ALA A 127 3.59 -1.85 4.12
CA ALA A 127 3.73 -3.15 4.77
C ALA A 127 4.64 -3.08 6.02
N GLU A 128 5.75 -2.34 5.95
CA GLU A 128 6.65 -2.13 7.10
C GLU A 128 5.99 -1.28 8.19
N ALA A 129 5.22 -0.26 7.80
CA ALA A 129 4.40 0.49 8.75
C ALA A 129 3.38 -0.43 9.45
N ALA A 130 2.72 -1.33 8.72
CA ALA A 130 1.83 -2.34 9.32
C ALA A 130 2.58 -3.23 10.30
N GLU A 131 3.75 -3.75 9.93
CA GLU A 131 4.58 -4.62 10.75
C GLU A 131 5.01 -3.93 12.06
N SER A 132 5.38 -2.65 12.00
CA SER A 132 5.78 -1.86 13.17
C SER A 132 4.66 -1.69 14.21
N MET A 133 3.39 -1.77 13.78
CA MET A 133 2.22 -1.62 14.63
C MET A 133 1.74 -2.96 15.24
N LEU A 134 2.25 -4.11 14.78
CA LEU A 134 1.82 -5.43 15.26
C LEU A 134 2.12 -5.67 16.74
N GLY A 135 3.11 -5.00 17.32
CA GLY A 135 3.44 -5.13 18.75
C GLY A 135 2.27 -4.79 19.69
N SER A 136 1.27 -4.05 19.20
CA SER A 136 0.05 -3.69 19.92
C SER A 136 -1.20 -4.52 19.54
N VAL A 137 -1.12 -5.46 18.59
CA VAL A 137 -2.29 -6.18 18.04
C VAL A 137 -2.20 -7.68 18.36
N ALA A 138 -3.26 -8.22 18.97
CA ALA A 138 -3.32 -9.61 19.47
C ALA A 138 -4.09 -10.56 18.52
N GLN A 139 -3.94 -10.41 17.20
CA GLN A 139 -4.56 -11.29 16.21
C GLN A 139 -3.50 -12.03 15.40
N ASP A 140 -3.34 -13.33 15.65
CA ASP A 140 -2.30 -14.17 15.04
C ASP A 140 -2.42 -14.21 13.50
N ASP A 141 -3.64 -14.21 12.97
CA ASP A 141 -3.90 -14.22 11.52
C ASP A 141 -3.43 -12.94 10.84
N LEU A 142 -3.66 -11.78 11.45
CA LEU A 142 -3.22 -10.49 10.91
C LEU A 142 -1.69 -10.35 10.97
N VAL A 143 -1.06 -10.86 12.04
CA VAL A 143 0.41 -10.93 12.13
C VAL A 143 0.99 -11.79 11.02
N ALA A 144 0.41 -12.96 10.77
CA ALA A 144 0.86 -13.84 9.69
C ALA A 144 0.70 -13.19 8.31
N LEU A 145 -0.44 -12.54 8.07
CA LEU A 145 -0.72 -11.83 6.83
C LEU A 145 0.31 -10.72 6.57
N VAL A 146 0.55 -9.85 7.55
CA VAL A 146 1.49 -8.72 7.42
C VAL A 146 2.92 -9.20 7.16
N ARG A 147 3.37 -10.25 7.86
CA ARG A 147 4.70 -10.82 7.65
C ARG A 147 4.85 -11.44 6.26
N LEU A 148 3.84 -12.17 5.80
CA LEU A 148 3.83 -12.76 4.47
C LEU A 148 3.87 -11.69 3.38
N LEU A 149 3.06 -10.64 3.53
CA LEU A 149 3.00 -9.49 2.63
C LEU A 149 4.36 -8.78 2.56
N SER A 150 4.95 -8.47 3.71
CA SER A 150 6.25 -7.79 3.79
C SER A 150 7.36 -8.60 3.12
N GLU A 151 7.41 -9.91 3.36
CA GLU A 151 8.39 -10.79 2.73
C GLU A 151 8.19 -10.89 1.21
N ARG A 152 6.94 -11.00 0.74
CA ARG A 152 6.61 -11.01 -0.70
C ARG A 152 7.12 -9.74 -1.38
N LEU A 153 6.79 -8.58 -0.82
CA LEU A 153 7.14 -7.28 -1.39
C LEU A 153 8.66 -7.05 -1.38
N ARG A 154 9.37 -7.49 -0.33
CA ARG A 154 10.83 -7.37 -0.25
C ARG A 154 11.51 -8.18 -1.35
N ARG A 155 11.03 -9.40 -1.63
CA ARG A 155 11.55 -10.22 -2.73
C ARG A 155 11.29 -9.57 -4.09
N ALA A 156 10.06 -9.10 -4.32
CA ALA A 156 9.69 -8.44 -5.57
C ALA A 156 10.54 -7.19 -5.83
N SER A 157 10.81 -6.38 -4.79
CA SER A 157 11.69 -5.22 -4.89
C SER A 157 13.14 -5.60 -5.22
N GLN A 158 13.70 -6.62 -4.56
CA GLN A 158 15.06 -7.09 -4.84
C GLN A 158 15.20 -7.68 -6.25
N GLU A 159 14.19 -8.40 -6.73
CA GLU A 159 14.17 -8.93 -8.09
C GLU A 159 14.18 -7.79 -9.12
N ARG A 160 13.37 -6.74 -8.91
CA ARG A 160 13.32 -5.57 -9.80
C ARG A 160 14.61 -4.76 -9.80
N GLU A 161 15.28 -4.64 -8.65
CA GLU A 161 16.60 -4.02 -8.55
C GLU A 161 17.63 -4.79 -9.38
N ARG A 162 17.67 -6.13 -9.25
CA ARG A 162 18.56 -6.99 -10.03
C ARG A 162 18.31 -6.89 -11.54
N GLU A 163 17.05 -6.95 -11.97
CA GLU A 163 16.68 -6.80 -13.39
C GLU A 163 17.10 -5.44 -13.96
N SER A 164 17.02 -4.39 -13.14
CA SER A 164 17.45 -3.03 -13.52
C SER A 164 18.98 -2.92 -13.63
N GLU A 165 19.72 -3.57 -12.75
CA GLU A 165 21.19 -3.64 -12.78
C GLU A 165 21.69 -4.47 -13.98
N GLU A 166 21.05 -5.60 -14.29
CA GLU A 166 21.36 -6.42 -15.46
C GLU A 166 21.07 -5.68 -16.77
N SER A 167 19.92 -4.99 -16.85
CA SER A 167 19.56 -4.14 -18.01
C SER A 167 20.49 -2.94 -18.18
N ALA A 168 20.98 -2.36 -17.09
CA ALA A 168 21.97 -1.28 -17.12
C ALA A 168 23.38 -1.79 -17.49
N GLY A 169 23.73 -3.02 -17.09
CA GLY A 169 24.98 -3.70 -17.45
C GLY A 169 25.06 -4.03 -18.94
N GLU A 170 23.97 -4.50 -19.55
CA GLU A 170 23.90 -4.81 -20.99
C GLU A 170 24.00 -3.54 -21.87
N GLY A 171 23.59 -2.38 -21.37
CA GLY A 171 23.78 -1.08 -22.05
C GLY A 171 25.22 -0.52 -21.99
N GLY A 172 26.03 -0.97 -21.03
CA GLY A 172 27.42 -0.55 -20.85
C GLY A 172 28.45 -1.49 -21.50
N GLU A 173 28.10 -2.76 -21.73
CA GLU A 173 29.04 -3.77 -22.19
C GLU A 173 29.16 -3.93 -23.72
N SER A 174 28.46 -3.09 -24.50
CA SER A 174 28.62 -3.05 -25.96
C SER A 174 29.69 -2.04 -26.43
N ALA A 175 30.23 -1.20 -25.55
CA ALA A 175 31.23 -0.18 -25.90
C ALA A 175 32.70 -0.60 -25.64
N ARG A 176 32.97 -1.79 -25.10
CA ARG A 176 34.35 -2.27 -24.83
C ARG A 176 34.64 -3.70 -25.29
N ARG A 177 33.98 -4.19 -26.33
CA ARG A 177 34.59 -5.28 -27.12
C ARG A 177 35.78 -4.69 -27.88
N ALA A 178 36.94 -4.76 -27.23
CA ALA A 178 38.22 -4.58 -27.89
C ALA A 178 38.20 -5.42 -29.17
N LYS A 179 38.19 -4.74 -30.32
CA LYS A 179 38.30 -5.35 -31.64
C LYS A 179 39.63 -6.08 -31.62
N ARG A 180 39.60 -7.40 -31.40
CA ARG A 180 40.78 -8.25 -31.52
C ARG A 180 41.29 -8.01 -32.95
N PRO A 181 42.51 -7.50 -33.15
CA PRO A 181 43.00 -7.29 -34.50
C PRO A 181 43.01 -8.66 -35.18
N GLU A 182 42.26 -8.80 -36.27
CA GLU A 182 42.32 -10.01 -37.07
C GLU A 182 43.76 -10.16 -37.57
N PRO A 183 44.41 -11.31 -37.35
CA PRO A 183 45.75 -11.53 -37.87
C PRO A 183 45.65 -11.54 -39.40
N ALA A 184 46.32 -10.58 -40.05
CA ALA A 184 46.35 -10.43 -41.50
C ALA A 184 46.94 -11.66 -42.24
N ASP A 185 47.54 -12.60 -41.51
CA ASP A 185 48.03 -13.86 -42.05
C ASP A 185 48.05 -14.97 -40.98
N LEU A 186 47.11 -15.91 -41.08
CA LEU A 186 47.03 -17.08 -40.20
C LEU A 186 48.22 -18.04 -40.36
N TYR A 187 48.91 -18.03 -41.50
CA TYR A 187 50.07 -18.89 -41.74
C TYR A 187 51.31 -18.41 -40.98
N ALA A 188 51.45 -17.10 -40.79
CA ALA A 188 52.52 -16.51 -39.99
C ALA A 188 52.37 -16.83 -38.50
N VAL A 189 51.14 -16.94 -37.99
CA VAL A 189 50.85 -17.33 -36.60
C VAL A 189 51.22 -18.78 -36.33
N LEU A 190 51.04 -19.66 -37.32
CA LEU A 190 51.37 -21.09 -37.22
C LEU A 190 52.83 -21.40 -37.58
N GLY A 191 53.63 -20.40 -37.99
CA GLY A 191 55.03 -20.58 -38.36
C GLY A 191 55.25 -21.45 -39.60
N VAL A 192 54.22 -21.60 -40.45
CA VAL A 192 54.24 -22.47 -41.63
C VAL A 192 54.15 -21.66 -42.92
N PRO A 193 54.89 -22.04 -43.97
CA PRO A 193 54.74 -21.42 -45.27
C PRO A 193 53.37 -21.77 -45.88
N ARG A 194 52.78 -20.83 -46.63
CA ARG A 194 51.40 -20.91 -47.17
C ARG A 194 51.12 -22.13 -48.08
N ASN A 195 52.16 -22.84 -48.49
CA ASN A 195 52.13 -23.99 -49.39
C ASN A 195 52.48 -25.32 -48.70
N ALA A 196 52.42 -25.38 -47.36
CA ALA A 196 52.54 -26.64 -46.65
C ALA A 196 51.30 -27.51 -46.90
N SER A 197 51.46 -28.64 -47.61
CA SER A 197 50.49 -29.75 -47.60
C SER A 197 51.00 -30.85 -46.67
N ALA A 198 50.06 -31.62 -46.11
CA ALA A 198 50.30 -32.69 -45.14
C ALA A 198 51.32 -33.75 -45.62
#